data_AF-N6YYB2-F1
#
_entry.id   AF-N6YYB2-F1
#
_cell.length_a   1.000
_cell.length_b   1.000
_cell.length_c   1.000
_cell.angle_alpha   90.00
_cell.angle_beta   90.00
_cell.angle_gamma   90.00
#
_symmetry.space_group_name_H-M   'P 1'
#
loop_
_entity.id
_entity.type
_entity.pdbx_description
1 polymer ?
#
loop_
_entity_poly.entity_id
_entity_poly.type
_entity_poly.pdbx_seq_one_letter_code
_entity_poly.pdbx_strand_id
1 'polypeptide(L)'
;AALAHEAAQQRLHAAVQAAQPGQDRLATARRALESLLADDGAEARALHPYARALLEQIRERQQLGALAERLRRQLDERARATGVQEQELEALRRQNAELQRKLDALADIERRLSPPAQPVRPRTGAQE
;
A
#
# COMPACT_ATOMS: atom_id res chain seq x y z
N ALA A 1 27.24 -0.28 -46.71
CA ALA A 1 25.83 0.08 -46.52
C ALA A 1 24.99 -1.08 -45.98
N ALA A 2 24.76 -2.17 -46.74
CA ALA A 2 23.89 -3.28 -46.31
C ALA A 2 24.26 -3.92 -44.95
N LEU A 3 25.55 -4.24 -44.73
CA LEU A 3 26.02 -4.82 -43.47
C LEU A 3 25.86 -3.88 -42.26
N ALA A 4 26.00 -2.56 -42.46
CA ALA A 4 25.83 -1.56 -41.41
C ALA A 4 24.36 -1.41 -41.02
N HIS A 5 23.46 -1.48 -42.01
CA HIS A 5 22.02 -1.49 -41.79
C HIS A 5 21.56 -2.73 -41.02
N GLU A 6 22.05 -3.91 -41.42
CA GLU A 6 21.72 -5.17 -40.75
C GLU A 6 22.20 -5.17 -39.30
N ALA A 7 23.42 -4.69 -39.03
CA ALA A 7 23.93 -4.55 -37.67
C ALA A 7 23.09 -3.59 -36.82
N ALA A 8 22.65 -2.45 -37.39
CA ALA A 8 21.79 -1.50 -36.69
C ALA A 8 20.40 -2.10 -36.40
N GLN A 9 19.82 -2.85 -37.34
CA GLN A 9 18.56 -3.58 -37.16
C GLN A 9 18.68 -4.66 -36.08
N GLN A 10 19.77 -5.43 -36.05
CA GLN A 10 20.00 -6.47 -35.04
C GLN A 10 20.12 -5.86 -33.64
N ARG A 11 20.84 -4.74 -33.49
CA ARG A 11 20.91 -4.01 -32.20
C ARG A 11 19.54 -3.55 -31.74
N LEU A 12 18.74 -3.01 -32.65
CA LEU A 12 17.39 -2.58 -32.34
C LEU A 12 16.49 -3.76 -31.94
N HIS A 13 16.56 -4.88 -32.65
CA HIS A 13 15.81 -6.08 -32.31
C HIS A 13 16.19 -6.62 -30.93
N ALA A 14 17.48 -6.66 -30.61
CA ALA A 14 17.95 -7.05 -29.28
C ALA A 14 17.43 -6.12 -28.17
N ALA A 15 17.37 -4.80 -28.44
CA ALA A 15 16.79 -3.84 -27.51
C ALA A 15 15.28 -4.06 -27.30
N VAL A 16 14.53 -4.34 -28.36
CA VAL A 16 13.09 -4.68 -28.29
C VAL A 16 12.88 -5.95 -27.45
N GLN A 17 13.68 -6.99 -27.68
CA GLN A 17 13.60 -8.24 -26.92
C GLN A 17 13.90 -8.03 -25.43
N ALA A 18 14.96 -7.27 -25.12
CA ALA A 18 15.31 -6.92 -23.75
C ALA A 18 14.26 -6.02 -23.07
N ALA A 19 13.48 -5.28 -23.86
CA ALA A 19 12.39 -4.45 -23.39
C ALA A 19 11.07 -5.21 -23.22
N GLN A 20 10.97 -6.51 -23.51
CA GLN A 20 9.69 -7.22 -23.42
C GLN A 20 9.14 -7.31 -21.98
N PRO A 21 7.81 -7.33 -21.80
CA PRO A 21 7.19 -7.63 -20.51
C PRO A 21 7.67 -8.96 -19.94
N GLY A 22 8.00 -9.00 -18.64
CA GLY A 22 8.53 -10.20 -17.98
C GLY A 22 10.04 -10.39 -18.10
N GLN A 23 10.74 -9.57 -18.89
CA GLN A 23 12.19 -9.49 -18.89
C GLN A 23 12.64 -8.31 -18.03
N ASP A 24 13.32 -8.56 -16.90
CA ASP A 24 13.89 -7.52 -16.03
C ASP A 24 15.20 -6.94 -16.61
N ARG A 25 15.21 -6.64 -17.91
CA ARG A 25 16.39 -6.21 -18.66
C ARG A 25 16.22 -4.81 -19.27
N LEU A 26 15.33 -4.00 -18.70
CA LEU A 26 15.06 -2.63 -19.16
C LEU A 26 16.31 -1.74 -19.17
N ALA A 27 17.22 -1.91 -18.21
CA ALA A 27 18.49 -1.17 -18.17
C ALA A 27 19.40 -1.55 -19.37
N THR A 28 19.43 -2.82 -19.74
CA THR A 28 20.18 -3.32 -20.90
C THR A 28 19.57 -2.81 -22.21
N ALA A 29 18.23 -2.86 -22.32
CA ALA A 29 17.52 -2.31 -23.47
C ALA A 29 17.81 -0.81 -23.64
N ARG A 30 17.77 -0.04 -22.55
CA ARG A 30 18.07 1.40 -22.57
C ARG A 30 19.49 1.68 -23.07
N ARG A 31 20.50 0.99 -22.52
CA ARG A 31 21.90 1.15 -22.94
C ARG A 31 22.10 0.82 -24.42
N ALA A 32 21.45 -0.23 -24.92
CA ALA A 32 21.52 -0.60 -26.34
C ALA A 32 20.91 0.49 -27.25
N LEU A 33 19.80 1.10 -26.84
CA LEU A 33 19.16 2.18 -27.58
C LEU A 33 19.97 3.48 -27.53
N GLU A 34 20.53 3.82 -26.37
CA GLU A 34 21.44 4.96 -26.21
C GLU A 34 22.67 4.81 -27.12
N SER A 35 23.24 3.60 -27.20
CA SER A 35 24.35 3.30 -28.11
C SER A 35 23.96 3.38 -29.58
N LEU A 36 22.73 3.00 -29.96
CA LEU A 36 22.23 3.12 -31.34
C LEU A 36 21.98 4.58 -31.72
N LEU A 37 21.53 5.40 -30.77
CA LEU A 37 21.31 6.84 -30.97
C LEU A 37 22.61 7.64 -31.06
N ALA A 38 23.70 7.15 -30.44
CA ALA A 38 25.03 7.73 -30.57
C ALA A 38 25.75 7.37 -31.88
N ASP A 39 25.21 6.41 -32.65
CA ASP A 39 25.75 6.00 -33.94
C ASP A 39 25.25 6.96 -35.05
N ASP A 40 26.17 7.75 -35.60
CA ASP A 40 25.92 8.74 -36.65
C ASP A 40 25.91 8.14 -38.08
N GLY A 41 26.01 6.81 -38.22
CA GLY A 41 25.85 6.13 -39.50
C GLY A 41 24.50 6.44 -40.14
N ALA A 42 24.45 6.61 -41.46
CA ALA A 42 23.21 6.91 -42.19
C ALA A 42 22.14 5.84 -41.96
N GLU A 43 22.57 4.59 -41.86
CA GLU A 43 21.74 3.42 -41.59
C GLU A 43 21.21 3.38 -40.15
N ALA A 44 22.00 3.85 -39.18
CA ALA A 44 21.58 3.97 -37.78
C ALA A 44 20.59 5.14 -37.61
N ARG A 45 20.85 6.27 -38.26
CA ARG A 45 19.95 7.44 -38.28
C ARG A 45 18.55 7.11 -38.80
N ALA A 46 18.44 6.20 -39.77
CA ALA A 46 17.16 5.71 -40.26
C ALA A 46 16.32 5.03 -39.14
N LEU A 47 16.96 4.44 -38.14
CA LEU A 47 16.32 3.76 -37.01
C LEU A 47 16.15 4.65 -35.77
N HIS A 48 16.75 5.84 -35.73
CA HIS A 48 16.67 6.76 -34.59
C HIS A 48 15.23 7.11 -34.15
N PRO A 49 14.26 7.36 -35.06
CA PRO A 49 12.88 7.63 -34.64
C PRO A 49 12.28 6.50 -33.81
N TYR A 50 12.51 5.26 -34.23
CA TYR A 50 12.03 4.08 -33.51
C TYR A 50 12.78 3.87 -32.20
N ALA A 51 14.11 4.05 -32.20
CA ALA A 51 14.90 3.95 -30.98
C ALA A 51 14.48 4.97 -29.90
N ARG A 52 14.14 6.20 -30.30
CA ARG A 52 13.59 7.24 -29.41
C ARG A 52 12.23 6.83 -28.85
N ALA A 53 11.31 6.37 -29.70
CA ALA A 53 9.98 5.93 -29.26
C ALA A 53 10.06 4.79 -28.24
N LEU A 54 10.92 3.79 -28.49
CA LEU A 54 11.11 2.68 -27.55
C LEU A 54 11.75 3.13 -26.23
N LEU A 55 12.66 4.11 -26.28
CA LEU A 55 13.28 4.66 -25.07
C LEU A 55 12.28 5.42 -24.19
N GLU A 56 11.36 6.19 -24.79
CA GLU A 56 10.25 6.81 -24.06
C GLU A 56 9.34 5.76 -23.42
N GLN A 57 8.95 4.73 -24.17
CA GLN A 57 8.15 3.63 -23.61
C GLN A 57 8.85 2.94 -22.43
N ILE A 58 10.16 2.73 -22.50
CA ILE A 58 10.95 2.16 -21.39
C ILE A 58 10.94 3.10 -20.17
N ARG A 59 11.09 4.41 -20.38
CA ARG A 59 11.04 5.41 -19.29
C ARG A 59 9.69 5.41 -18.59
N GLU A 60 8.60 5.44 -19.36
CA GLU A 60 7.24 5.37 -18.81
C GLU A 60 7.04 4.10 -17.97
N ARG A 61 7.49 2.95 -18.46
CA ARG A 61 7.41 1.69 -17.70
C ARG A 61 8.24 1.72 -16.41
N GLN A 62 9.42 2.33 -16.42
CA GLN A 62 10.23 2.50 -15.21
C GLN A 62 9.52 3.40 -14.19
N GLN A 63 8.90 4.49 -14.65
CA GLN A 63 8.12 5.40 -13.79
C GLN A 63 6.90 4.69 -13.18
N LEU A 64 6.15 3.94 -13.99
CA LEU A 64 5.03 3.12 -13.53
C LEU A 64 5.47 2.06 -12.52
N GLY A 65 6.59 1.38 -12.76
CA GLY A 65 7.17 0.42 -11.82
C GLY A 65 7.54 1.06 -10.47
N ALA A 66 8.18 2.24 -10.50
CA ALA A 66 8.52 2.97 -9.30
C ALA A 66 7.28 3.43 -8.51
N LEU A 67 6.23 3.88 -9.20
CA LEU A 67 4.96 4.25 -8.58
C LEU A 67 4.27 3.05 -7.95
N ALA A 68 4.25 1.90 -8.63
CA ALA A 68 3.67 0.66 -8.12
C ALA A 68 4.38 0.20 -6.85
N GLU A 69 5.71 0.22 -6.83
CA GLU A 69 6.50 -0.12 -5.63
C GLU A 69 6.25 0.85 -4.47
N ARG A 70 6.12 2.16 -4.76
CA ARG A 70 5.76 3.15 -3.73
C ARG A 70 4.37 2.87 -3.15
N LEU A 71 3.37 2.63 -4.00
CA LEU A 71 2.01 2.31 -3.57
C LEU A 71 1.97 1.02 -2.75
N ARG A 72 2.72 0.00 -3.16
CA ARG A 72 2.85 -1.26 -2.41
C ARG A 72 3.39 -1.02 -1.01
N ARG A 73 4.48 -0.23 -0.87
CA ARG A 73 5.03 0.13 0.44
C ARG A 73 4.02 0.88 1.31
N GLN A 74 3.27 1.81 0.73
CA GLN A 74 2.23 2.54 1.47
C GLN A 74 1.10 1.63 1.96
N LEU A 75 0.72 0.63 1.17
CA LEU A 75 -0.26 -0.38 1.60
C LEU A 75 0.28 -1.24 2.73
N ASP A 76 1.54 -1.69 2.63
CA ASP A 76 2.19 -2.49 3.68
C ASP A 76 2.31 -1.69 5.01
N GLU A 77 2.68 -0.41 4.93
CA GLU A 77 2.73 0.50 6.09
C GLU A 77 1.35 0.69 6.72
N ARG A 78 0.32 0.93 5.90
CA ARG A 78 -1.06 1.07 6.39
C ARG A 78 -1.57 -0.22 7.02
N ALA A 79 -1.32 -1.37 6.40
CA ALA A 79 -1.71 -2.66 6.95
C ALA A 79 -1.08 -2.91 8.32
N ARG A 80 0.21 -2.55 8.50
CA ARG A 80 0.89 -2.61 9.80
C ARG A 80 0.25 -1.67 10.83
N ALA A 81 -0.04 -0.42 10.44
CA ALA A 81 -0.68 0.54 11.32
C ALA A 81 -2.07 0.08 11.78
N THR A 82 -2.88 -0.48 10.88
CA THR A 82 -4.18 -1.06 11.22
C THR A 82 -4.03 -2.24 12.18
N GLY A 83 -3.07 -3.13 11.96
CA GLY A 83 -2.82 -4.25 12.89
C GLY A 83 -2.45 -3.78 14.30
N VAL A 84 -1.67 -2.71 14.44
CA VAL A 84 -1.36 -2.10 15.75
C VAL A 84 -2.62 -1.50 16.40
N GLN A 85 -3.44 -0.79 15.62
CA GLN A 85 -4.70 -0.21 16.11
C GLN A 85 -5.69 -1.28 16.57
N GLU A 86 -5.79 -2.41 15.86
CA GLU A 86 -6.64 -3.53 16.25
C GLU A 86 -6.20 -4.14 17.59
N GLN A 87 -4.90 -4.30 17.80
CA GLN A 87 -4.35 -4.78 19.08
C GLN A 87 -4.65 -3.81 20.23
N GLU A 88 -4.51 -2.51 20.00
CA GLU A 88 -4.85 -1.49 20.99
C GLU A 88 -6.35 -1.49 21.32
N LEU A 89 -7.22 -1.59 20.31
CA LEU A 89 -8.66 -1.71 20.50
C LEU A 89 -9.04 -2.96 21.30
N GLU A 90 -8.36 -4.08 21.05
CA GLU A 90 -8.59 -5.30 21.81
C GLU A 90 -8.16 -5.16 23.28
N ALA A 91 -7.01 -4.52 23.54
CA ALA A 91 -6.56 -4.24 24.89
C ALA A 91 -7.55 -3.33 25.65
N LEU A 92 -8.03 -2.27 25.01
CA LEU A 92 -9.03 -1.37 25.57
C LEU A 92 -10.35 -2.08 25.85
N ARG A 93 -10.82 -2.95 24.94
CA ARG A 93 -12.03 -3.76 25.16
C ARG A 93 -11.89 -4.68 26.38
N ARG A 94 -10.73 -5.32 26.55
CA ARG A 94 -10.46 -6.18 27.73
C ARG A 94 -10.48 -5.36 29.02
N GLN A 95 -9.86 -4.19 29.03
CA GLN A 95 -9.87 -3.29 30.18
C GLN A 95 -11.29 -2.81 30.52
N ASN A 96 -12.08 -2.45 29.51
CA ASN A 96 -13.45 -2.01 29.69
C ASN A 96 -14.33 -3.14 30.30
N ALA A 97 -14.18 -4.37 29.79
CA ALA A 97 -14.86 -5.54 30.34
C ALA A 97 -14.44 -5.87 31.78
N GLU A 98 -13.20 -5.58 32.17
CA GLU A 98 -12.76 -5.69 33.57
C GLU A 98 -13.41 -4.62 34.46
N LEU A 99 -13.42 -3.37 34.01
CA LEU A 99 -14.06 -2.26 34.74
C LEU A 99 -15.56 -2.50 34.91
N GLN A 100 -16.26 -2.98 33.89
CA GLN A 100 -17.68 -3.32 33.98
C GLN A 100 -17.92 -4.39 35.06
N ARG A 101 -17.11 -5.46 35.07
CA ARG A 101 -17.20 -6.50 36.12
C ARG A 101 -16.99 -5.93 37.53
N LYS A 102 -16.09 -4.95 37.70
CA LYS A 102 -15.88 -4.27 38.99
C LYS A 102 -17.09 -3.43 39.38
N LEU A 103 -17.67 -2.68 38.44
CA LEU A 103 -18.88 -1.90 38.68
C LEU A 103 -20.06 -2.78 39.08
N ASP A 104 -20.26 -3.90 38.38
CA ASP A 104 -21.33 -4.85 38.70
C ASP A 104 -21.16 -5.44 40.11
N ALA A 105 -19.93 -5.79 40.49
CA ALA A 105 -19.62 -6.28 41.83
C ALA A 105 -19.90 -5.23 42.92
N LEU A 106 -19.58 -3.96 42.66
CA LEU A 106 -19.90 -2.86 43.58
C LEU A 106 -21.41 -2.66 43.71
N ALA A 107 -22.16 -2.68 42.60
CA ALA A 107 -23.62 -2.56 42.60
C ALA A 107 -24.28 -3.71 43.38
N ASP A 108 -23.73 -4.93 43.30
CA ASP A 108 -24.20 -6.06 44.09
C ASP A 108 -23.93 -5.90 45.58
N ILE A 109 -22.79 -5.33 45.96
CA ILE A 109 -22.48 -4.98 47.35
C ILE A 109 -23.46 -3.92 47.86
N GLU A 110 -23.70 -2.85 47.09
CA GLU A 110 -24.66 -1.80 47.45
C GLU A 110 -26.08 -2.35 47.64
N ARG A 111 -26.50 -3.28 46.78
CA ARG A 111 -27.79 -3.98 46.92
C ARG A 111 -27.87 -4.83 48.19
N ARG A 112 -26.79 -5.51 48.58
CA ARG A 112 -26.73 -6.32 49.81
C ARG A 112 -26.68 -5.46 51.08
N LEU A 113 -26.07 -4.29 50.99
CA LEU A 113 -25.94 -3.35 52.11
C LEU A 113 -27.15 -2.42 52.26
N SER A 114 -27.94 -2.23 51.20
CA SER A 114 -29.19 -1.46 51.26
C SER A 114 -30.23 -2.24 52.08
N PRO A 115 -30.75 -1.68 53.19
CA PRO A 115 -31.80 -2.32 53.95
C PRO A 115 -33.09 -2.41 53.13
N PRO A 116 -33.96 -3.43 53.33
CA PRO A 116 -35.22 -3.50 52.61
C PRO A 116 -36.03 -2.24 52.91
N ALA A 117 -36.43 -1.53 51.85
CA ALA A 117 -37.30 -0.37 51.97
C ALA A 117 -38.56 -0.78 52.72
N GLN A 118 -38.72 -0.32 53.96
CA GLN A 118 -39.95 -0.52 54.71
C GLN A 118 -41.07 0.19 53.95
N PRO A 119 -42.22 -0.47 53.69
CA PRO A 119 -43.34 0.19 53.06
C PRO A 119 -43.76 1.36 53.95
N VAL A 120 -43.64 2.58 53.43
CA VAL A 120 -44.06 3.81 54.11
C VAL A 120 -45.57 3.69 54.34
N ARG A 121 -45.98 3.37 55.56
CA ARG A 121 -47.38 3.48 55.96
C ARG A 121 -47.78 4.95 55.89
N PRO A 122 -48.88 5.31 55.21
CA PRO A 122 -49.33 6.69 55.17
C PRO A 122 -49.68 7.14 56.59
N ARG A 123 -49.02 8.20 57.06
CA ARG A 123 -49.38 8.88 58.31
C ARG A 123 -50.76 9.52 58.11
N THR A 124 -51.82 8.87 58.58
CA THR A 124 -53.06 9.57 58.91
C THR A 124 -52.79 10.44 60.13
N GLY A 125 -52.47 11.71 59.86
CA GLY A 125 -52.45 12.75 60.88
C GLY A 125 -53.86 12.94 61.43
N ALA A 126 -53.97 12.86 62.74
CA ALA A 126 -55.14 13.24 63.50
C ALA A 126 -55.51 14.71 63.20
N GLN A 127 -56.79 14.95 62.94
CA GLN A 127 -57.38 16.28 62.87
C GLN A 127 -57.76 16.70 64.30
N GLU A 128 -57.29 17.87 64.71
CA GLU A 128 -57.94 18.72 65.72
C GLU A 128 -59.09 19.49 65.08
#